data_AF-A0A1S6QGX7-F1
#
_entry.id   AF-A0A1S6QGX7-F1
#
_cell.length_a   1.000
_cell.length_b   1.000
_cell.length_c   1.000
_cell.angle_alpha   90.00
_cell.angle_beta   90.00
_cell.angle_gamma   90.00
#
_symmetry.space_group_name_H-M   'P 1'
#
loop_
_entity.id
_entity.type
_entity.pdbx_description
1 polymer ?
#
loop_
_entity_poly.entity_id
_entity_poly.type
_entity_poly.pdbx_seq_one_letter_code
_entity_poly.pdbx_strand_id
1 'polypeptide(L)'
;MNFKKLVVVLMSALTLFGTFESVVTPDVASAKTSKVYKSNLSKANQKAKAWIAYRESRGSYKVRNGQYIGRYQLSAAYLHGDWSKTNQEKTADRYVKNRYGSWVNAKRHWLSHGWY
;
A
#
# COMPACT_ATOMS: atom_id res chain seq x y z
N MET A 1 27.69 13.34 -11.85
CA MET A 1 27.45 11.90 -11.55
C MET A 1 25.98 11.71 -11.24
N ASN A 2 25.30 10.81 -11.94
CA ASN A 2 23.84 10.63 -11.93
C ASN A 2 23.31 10.14 -10.56
N PHE A 3 22.57 10.98 -9.83
CA PHE A 3 21.87 10.66 -8.57
C PHE A 3 20.67 9.69 -8.76
N LYS A 4 20.79 8.69 -9.65
CA LYS A 4 19.68 7.81 -10.07
C LYS A 4 19.54 6.52 -9.26
N LYS A 5 20.24 6.32 -8.15
CA LYS A 5 20.22 5.04 -7.41
C LYS A 5 20.37 5.23 -5.90
N LEU A 6 19.26 5.48 -5.21
CA LEU A 6 19.09 5.28 -3.77
C LEU A 6 17.57 5.42 -3.55
N VAL A 7 16.77 4.36 -3.43
CA VAL A 7 16.68 3.48 -2.26
C VAL A 7 16.20 2.09 -2.69
N VAL A 8 17.10 1.11 -2.52
CA VAL A 8 16.90 -0.24 -1.97
C VAL A 8 15.64 -1.01 -2.41
N VAL A 9 15.80 -1.79 -3.47
CA VAL A 9 15.23 -3.14 -3.59
C VAL A 9 16.35 -4.11 -3.27
N LEU A 10 16.31 -4.78 -2.10
CA LEU A 10 17.21 -5.86 -1.62
C LEU A 10 16.54 -6.36 -0.30
N MET A 11 16.13 -7.62 -0.06
CA MET A 11 16.84 -8.90 0.16
C MET A 11 15.73 -9.85 0.71
N SER A 12 15.49 -11.07 0.25
CA SER A 12 16.20 -12.34 0.50
C SER A 12 15.26 -13.37 1.15
N ALA A 13 15.55 -14.64 0.87
CA ALA A 13 14.73 -15.83 1.10
C ALA A 13 14.73 -16.33 2.57
N LEU A 14 13.83 -17.30 2.79
CA LEU A 14 14.00 -18.52 3.59
C LEU A 14 13.37 -18.58 5.01
N THR A 15 12.36 -19.47 5.12
CA THR A 15 11.90 -20.27 6.29
C THR A 15 11.30 -19.52 7.50
N LEU A 16 10.39 -20.06 8.33
CA LEU A 16 9.97 -21.43 8.64
C LEU A 16 8.54 -21.38 9.26
N PHE A 17 7.82 -22.51 9.27
CA PHE A 17 6.51 -22.68 9.92
C PHE A 17 6.52 -22.34 11.42
N GLY A 18 5.43 -21.75 11.90
CA GLY A 18 5.15 -21.56 13.32
C GLY A 18 3.64 -21.37 13.53
N THR A 19 2.98 -22.42 14.01
CA THR A 19 1.60 -22.39 14.50
C THR A 19 1.58 -21.69 15.85
N PHE A 20 0.74 -20.67 16.01
CA PHE A 20 0.41 -20.10 17.31
C PHE A 20 -1.10 -20.03 17.42
N GLU A 21 -1.64 -20.84 18.34
CA GLU A 21 -2.97 -20.65 18.90
C GLU A 21 -3.03 -19.29 19.61
N SER A 22 -4.19 -18.66 19.60
CA SER A 22 -4.44 -17.49 20.43
C SER A 22 -5.84 -17.58 21.02
N VAL A 23 -5.84 -17.86 22.31
CA VAL A 23 -6.95 -17.85 23.28
C VAL A 23 -7.86 -16.64 23.08
N VAL A 24 -9.17 -16.92 23.11
CA VAL A 24 -10.25 -15.94 23.07
C VAL A 24 -10.50 -15.35 24.46
N THR A 25 -10.51 -14.03 24.54
CA THR A 25 -11.11 -13.25 25.65
C THR A 25 -12.07 -12.22 25.03
N PRO A 26 -13.33 -12.11 25.50
CA PRO A 26 -14.29 -11.18 24.91
C PRO A 26 -14.12 -9.79 25.52
N ASP A 27 -13.23 -8.98 24.93
CA ASP A 27 -13.22 -7.54 25.17
C ASP A 27 -14.23 -6.86 24.24
N VAL A 28 -15.15 -6.11 24.84
CA VAL A 28 -16.25 -5.39 24.18
C VAL A 28 -15.73 -4.23 23.34
N ALA A 29 -15.18 -4.54 22.17
CA ALA A 29 -14.81 -3.56 21.18
C ALA A 29 -16.07 -2.91 20.58
N SER A 30 -16.26 -1.62 20.88
CA SER A 30 -17.14 -0.72 20.14
C SER A 30 -16.90 -0.93 18.64
N ALA A 31 -17.81 -1.66 17.99
CA ALA A 31 -17.77 -1.94 16.57
C ALA A 31 -18.03 -0.63 15.83
N LYS A 32 -16.98 0.16 15.62
CA LYS A 32 -16.96 1.16 14.56
C LYS A 32 -17.13 0.38 13.27
N THR A 33 -18.36 0.36 12.76
CA THR A 33 -18.74 -0.23 11.48
C THR A 33 -17.71 0.21 10.45
N SER A 34 -16.75 -0.67 10.16
CA SER A 34 -15.67 -0.35 9.24
C SER A 34 -16.32 -0.27 7.87
N LYS A 35 -16.67 0.95 7.43
CA LYS A 35 -17.02 1.21 6.04
C LYS A 35 -15.86 0.68 5.22
N VAL A 36 -16.04 -0.50 4.64
CA VAL A 36 -15.12 -1.07 3.67
C VAL A 36 -15.03 -0.02 2.58
N TYR A 37 -13.86 0.59 2.46
CA TYR A 37 -13.65 1.59 1.43
C TYR A 37 -13.78 0.91 0.08
N LYS A 38 -14.88 1.21 -0.62
CA LYS A 38 -15.14 0.74 -1.97
C LYS A 38 -14.83 1.88 -2.92
N SER A 39 -13.66 1.82 -3.52
CA SER A 39 -13.27 2.78 -4.55
C SER A 39 -14.13 2.54 -5.81
N ASN A 40 -14.80 3.58 -6.32
CA ASN A 40 -15.54 3.53 -7.59
C ASN A 40 -14.59 3.57 -8.81
N LEU A 41 -13.60 2.67 -8.83
CA LEU A 41 -12.62 2.54 -9.89
C LEU A 41 -13.15 1.61 -10.99
N SER A 42 -12.86 1.96 -12.25
CA SER A 42 -13.04 1.04 -13.37
C SER A 42 -12.22 -0.24 -13.18
N LYS A 43 -12.64 -1.34 -13.82
CA LYS A 43 -11.93 -2.64 -13.75
C LYS A 43 -10.44 -2.49 -14.13
N ALA A 44 -10.12 -1.65 -15.11
CA ALA A 44 -8.74 -1.38 -15.53
C ALA A 44 -7.93 -0.68 -14.42
N ASN A 45 -8.52 0.32 -13.76
CA ASN A 45 -7.88 1.01 -12.64
C ASN A 45 -7.68 0.09 -11.44
N GLN A 46 -8.64 -0.79 -11.13
CA GLN A 46 -8.49 -1.77 -10.05
C GLN A 46 -7.34 -2.76 -10.33
N LYS A 47 -7.23 -3.26 -11.56
CA LYS A 47 -6.11 -4.12 -11.97
C LYS A 47 -4.77 -3.39 -11.88
N ALA A 48 -4.71 -2.15 -12.33
CA ALA A 48 -3.50 -1.34 -12.25
C ALA A 48 -3.10 -1.03 -10.80
N LYS A 49 -4.07 -0.70 -9.94
CA LYS A 49 -3.89 -0.51 -8.50
C LYS A 49 -3.34 -1.75 -7.80
N ALA A 50 -3.93 -2.92 -8.07
CA ALA A 50 -3.46 -4.19 -7.53
C ALA A 50 -2.03 -4.50 -8.00
N TRP A 51 -1.72 -4.22 -9.26
CA TRP A 51 -0.39 -4.42 -9.82
C TRP A 51 0.67 -3.53 -9.16
N ILE A 52 0.37 -2.24 -8.96
CA ILE A 52 1.27 -1.31 -8.24
C ILE A 52 1.45 -1.80 -6.81
N ALA A 53 0.37 -2.06 -6.08
CA ALA A 53 0.44 -2.54 -4.70
C ALA A 53 1.28 -3.82 -4.55
N TYR A 54 1.20 -4.74 -5.51
CA TYR A 54 2.00 -5.96 -5.50
C TYR A 54 3.50 -5.66 -5.68
N ARG A 55 3.85 -4.69 -6.52
CA ARG A 55 5.26 -4.30 -6.71
C ARG A 55 5.81 -3.49 -5.54
N GLU A 56 5.02 -2.60 -4.95
CA GLU A 56 5.46 -1.74 -3.85
C GLU A 56 5.63 -2.51 -2.53
N SER A 57 4.74 -3.46 -2.23
CA SER A 57 4.79 -4.15 -0.93
C SER A 57 4.25 -5.58 -0.94
N ARG A 58 4.09 -6.19 -2.12
CA ARG A 58 3.38 -7.47 -2.31
C ARG A 58 1.94 -7.41 -1.81
N GLY A 59 1.37 -6.20 -1.71
CA GLY A 59 0.01 -5.96 -1.24
C GLY A 59 -0.16 -5.87 0.27
N SER A 60 0.92 -5.90 1.07
CA SER A 60 0.84 -5.87 2.52
C SER A 60 0.67 -4.45 3.07
N TYR A 61 -0.33 -4.26 3.94
CA TYR A 61 -0.60 -3.00 4.64
C TYR A 61 0.30 -2.75 5.85
N LYS A 62 1.10 -3.74 6.24
CA LYS A 62 1.93 -3.69 7.45
C LYS A 62 3.42 -3.40 7.18
N VAL A 63 3.84 -3.39 5.90
CA VAL A 63 5.23 -3.10 5.53
C VAL A 63 5.59 -1.68 5.95
N ARG A 64 6.78 -1.50 6.51
CA ARG A 64 7.34 -0.19 6.84
C ARG A 64 8.77 -0.14 6.35
N ASN A 65 9.11 0.90 5.60
CA ASN A 65 10.46 1.15 5.12
C ASN A 65 10.82 2.61 5.40
N GLY A 66 11.35 2.87 6.60
CA GLY A 66 11.60 4.23 7.08
C GLY A 66 10.33 5.08 7.07
N GLN A 67 10.33 6.14 6.25
CA GLN A 67 9.18 7.04 6.11
C GLN A 67 8.01 6.47 5.29
N TYR A 68 8.19 5.34 4.59
CA TYR A 68 7.18 4.77 3.72
C TYR A 68 6.38 3.65 4.41
N ILE A 69 5.06 3.74 4.29
CA ILE A 69 4.12 2.93 5.04
C ILE A 69 3.19 2.16 4.11
N GLY A 70 3.10 0.86 4.37
CA GLY A 70 2.00 -0.02 3.99
C GLY A 70 1.92 -0.37 2.50
N ARG A 71 0.69 -0.59 2.03
CA ARG A 71 0.39 -1.29 0.77
C ARG A 71 0.94 -0.59 -0.48
N TYR A 72 1.00 0.72 -0.43
CA TYR A 72 1.39 1.58 -1.54
C TYR A 72 2.68 2.35 -1.25
N GLN A 73 3.38 1.99 -0.16
CA GLN A 73 4.58 2.68 0.31
C GLN A 73 4.41 4.21 0.33
N LEU A 74 3.29 4.69 0.89
CA LEU A 74 3.01 6.13 0.99
C LEU A 74 3.87 6.74 2.11
N SER A 75 4.32 7.98 1.95
CA SER A 75 5.01 8.66 3.05
C SER A 75 4.08 8.78 4.26
N ALA A 76 4.63 8.63 5.46
CA ALA A 76 3.90 8.76 6.72
C ALA A 76 3.18 10.12 6.81
N ALA A 77 3.77 11.15 6.21
CA ALA A 77 3.20 12.49 6.10
C ALA A 77 1.87 12.50 5.32
N TYR A 78 1.68 11.67 4.30
CA TYR A 78 0.38 11.60 3.58
C TYR A 78 -0.72 10.88 4.37
N LEU A 79 -0.33 10.05 5.34
CA LEU A 79 -1.27 9.27 6.15
C LEU A 79 -1.74 10.01 7.39
N HIS A 80 -1.17 11.17 7.72
CA HIS A 80 -1.53 11.99 8.89
C HIS A 80 -1.55 11.19 10.21
N GLY A 81 -0.67 10.18 10.34
CA GLY A 81 -0.62 9.28 11.50
C GLY A 81 -1.66 8.14 11.51
N ASP A 82 -2.65 8.13 10.61
CA ASP A 82 -3.61 7.03 10.47
C ASP A 82 -3.12 6.00 9.44
N TRP A 83 -2.59 4.88 9.93
CA TRP A 83 -2.08 3.80 9.08
C TRP A 83 -3.10 2.68 8.85
N SER A 84 -4.38 2.92 9.12
CA SER A 84 -5.44 1.96 8.83
C SER A 84 -5.48 1.61 7.35
N LYS A 85 -5.91 0.39 7.03
CA LYS A 85 -6.07 -0.06 5.63
C LYS A 85 -6.95 0.92 4.83
N THR A 86 -8.05 1.36 5.45
CA THR A 86 -8.97 2.31 4.86
C THR A 86 -8.32 3.65 4.53
N ASN A 87 -7.51 4.21 5.43
CA ASN A 87 -6.83 5.47 5.14
C ASN A 87 -5.74 5.31 4.08
N GLN A 88 -4.99 4.19 4.10
CA GLN A 88 -4.02 3.88 3.05
C GLN A 88 -4.68 3.82 1.67
N GLU A 89 -5.81 3.13 1.55
CA GLU A 89 -6.57 3.01 0.29
C GLU A 89 -7.08 4.36 -0.21
N LYS A 90 -7.72 5.15 0.67
CA LYS A 90 -8.25 6.48 0.34
C LYS A 90 -7.14 7.43 -0.08
N THR A 91 -6.04 7.44 0.67
CA THR A 91 -4.90 8.32 0.43
C THR A 91 -4.20 7.96 -0.87
N ALA A 92 -4.01 6.67 -1.14
CA ALA A 92 -3.46 6.22 -2.41
C ALA A 92 -4.35 6.63 -3.59
N ASP A 93 -5.67 6.45 -3.49
CA ASP A 93 -6.59 6.84 -4.56
C ASP A 93 -6.59 8.35 -4.81
N ARG A 94 -6.55 9.19 -3.76
CA ARG A 94 -6.41 10.65 -3.90
C ARG A 94 -5.06 11.01 -4.53
N TYR A 95 -3.98 10.44 -4.04
CA TYR A 95 -2.63 10.68 -4.54
C TYR A 95 -2.54 10.36 -6.03
N VAL A 96 -3.01 9.18 -6.44
CA VAL A 96 -2.99 8.76 -7.85
C VAL A 96 -3.87 9.64 -8.71
N LYS A 97 -5.07 9.98 -8.24
CA LYS A 97 -5.97 10.88 -8.97
C LYS A 97 -5.33 12.24 -9.20
N ASN A 98 -4.68 12.81 -8.18
CA ASN A 98 -4.08 14.14 -8.28
C ASN A 98 -2.79 14.14 -9.12
N ARG A 99 -1.93 13.13 -8.95
CA ARG A 99 -0.60 13.07 -9.60
C ARG A 99 -0.64 12.49 -11.01
N TYR A 100 -1.41 11.43 -11.21
CA TYR A 100 -1.41 10.64 -12.45
C TYR A 100 -2.76 10.69 -13.18
N GLY A 101 -3.81 11.22 -12.55
CA GLY A 101 -5.20 11.19 -13.05
C GLY A 101 -5.87 9.83 -12.86
N SER A 102 -5.15 8.73 -13.11
CA SER A 102 -5.68 7.37 -13.01
C SER A 102 -4.61 6.34 -12.61
N TRP A 103 -5.04 5.20 -12.08
CA TRP A 103 -4.16 4.08 -11.75
C TRP A 103 -3.50 3.47 -12.98
N VAL A 104 -4.20 3.47 -14.12
CA VAL A 104 -3.61 3.06 -15.40
C VAL A 104 -2.44 3.95 -15.79
N ASN A 105 -2.59 5.27 -15.65
CA ASN A 105 -1.50 6.22 -15.91
C ASN A 105 -0.36 6.07 -14.91
N ALA A 106 -0.66 5.84 -13.62
CA ALA A 106 0.34 5.56 -12.61
C ALA A 106 1.16 4.31 -12.97
N LYS A 107 0.50 3.23 -13.42
CA LYS A 107 1.16 2.01 -13.88
C LYS A 107 2.07 2.29 -15.09
N ARG A 108 1.60 3.08 -16.05
CA ARG A 108 2.41 3.47 -17.22
C ARG A 108 3.65 4.28 -16.79
N HIS A 109 3.48 5.21 -15.85
CA HIS A 109 4.59 5.96 -15.28
C HIS A 109 5.62 5.02 -14.64
N TRP A 110 5.17 4.09 -13.80
CA TRP A 110 6.02 3.07 -13.17
C TRP A 110 6.78 2.24 -14.21
N LEU A 111 6.11 1.77 -15.27
CA LEU A 111 6.77 1.01 -16.33
C LEU A 111 7.87 1.79 -17.05
N SER A 112 7.73 3.11 -17.13
CA SER A 112 8.70 3.97 -17.81
C SER A 112 9.83 4.45 -16.89
N HIS A 113 9.56 4.69 -15.61
CA HIS A 113 10.50 5.34 -14.68
C HIS A 113 11.01 4.42 -13.57
N GLY A 114 10.31 3.32 -13.30
CA GLY A 114 10.65 2.36 -12.25
C GLY A 114 10.24 2.78 -10.84
N TRP A 115 9.43 3.83 -10.67
CA TRP A 115 8.97 4.32 -9.37
C TRP A 115 7.50 4.80 -9.40
N TYR A 116 6.91 4.96 -8.22
CA TYR A 116 5.51 5.36 -7.97
C TYR A 116 5.40 6.49 -6.93
#